data_AF-A0A653R6Y2-F1
#
_entry.id   AF-A0A653R6Y2-F1
#
_cell.length_a   1.000
_cell.length_b   1.000
_cell.length_c   1.000
_cell.angle_alpha   90.00
_cell.angle_beta   90.00
_cell.angle_gamma   90.00
#
_symmetry.space_group_name_H-M   'P 1'
#
loop_
_entity.id
_entity.type
_entity.pdbx_description
1 polymer ?
#
loop_
_entity_poly.entity_id
_entity_poly.type
_entity_poly.pdbx_seq_one_letter_code
_entity_poly.pdbx_strand_id
1 'polypeptide(L)'
;MSIEKELELLKYQVYLLKKMVVNEEHPFFMYALDHNLDEKQVKMICKVLNVFSHRLTDDTDQNSNEYHQHVSEEDKQLYENFSILPEDLIKDEKPSIKEFELLKEKIFSDSINSKYLLLSLKRQHIQPKVCEFLLEELEASLD
;
A
#
# COMPACT_ATOMS: atom_id res chain seq x y z
N MET A 1 -11.56 -22.90 -26.76
CA MET A 1 -10.87 -23.14 -25.48
C MET A 1 -11.83 -22.67 -24.39
N SER A 2 -11.86 -23.29 -23.21
CA SER A 2 -12.77 -22.83 -22.15
C SER A 2 -12.12 -21.68 -21.36
N ILE A 3 -12.93 -20.82 -20.76
CA ILE A 3 -12.46 -19.68 -19.96
C ILE A 3 -11.59 -20.18 -18.80
N GLU A 4 -11.96 -21.31 -18.19
CA GLU A 4 -11.19 -21.92 -17.09
C GLU A 4 -9.79 -22.32 -17.53
N LYS A 5 -9.66 -22.87 -18.75
CA LYS A 5 -8.38 -23.29 -19.31
C LYS A 5 -7.50 -22.09 -19.70
N GLU A 6 -8.11 -21.00 -20.18
CA GLU A 6 -7.40 -19.75 -20.43
C GLU A 6 -6.89 -19.12 -19.12
N LEU A 7 -7.70 -19.14 -18.07
CA LEU A 7 -7.31 -18.64 -16.75
C LEU A 7 -6.19 -19.47 -16.12
N GLU A 8 -6.25 -20.80 -16.22
CA GLU A 8 -5.19 -21.69 -15.73
C GLU A 8 -3.86 -21.42 -16.44
N LEU A 9 -3.91 -21.28 -17.78
CA LEU A 9 -2.73 -20.95 -18.57
C LEU A 9 -2.14 -19.59 -18.18
N LEU A 10 -2.98 -18.57 -17.98
CA LEU A 10 -2.55 -17.24 -17.59
C LEU A 10 -1.89 -17.25 -16.21
N LYS A 11 -2.49 -17.93 -15.22
CA LYS A 11 -1.90 -18.08 -13.88
C LYS A 11 -0.53 -18.77 -13.93
N TYR A 12 -0.41 -19.81 -14.76
CA TYR A 12 0.87 -20.50 -14.93
C TYR A 12 1.92 -19.62 -15.62
N GLN A 13 1.53 -18.84 -16.64
CA GLN A 13 2.43 -17.87 -17.27
C GLN A 13 2.94 -16.81 -16.27
N VAL A 14 2.05 -16.25 -15.44
CA VAL A 14 2.44 -15.30 -14.38
C VAL A 14 3.41 -15.96 -13.39
N TYR A 15 3.15 -17.20 -12.98
CA TYR A 15 4.06 -17.95 -12.11
C TYR A 15 5.45 -18.13 -12.73
N LEU A 16 5.53 -18.47 -14.03
CA LEU A 16 6.81 -18.60 -14.73
C LEU A 16 7.56 -17.27 -14.81
N LEU A 17 6.86 -16.18 -15.15
CA LEU A 17 7.44 -14.83 -15.16
C LEU A 17 7.98 -14.46 -13.78
N LYS A 18 7.25 -14.78 -12.70
CA LYS A 18 7.70 -14.57 -11.32
C LYS A 18 9.05 -15.25 -11.04
N LYS A 19 9.28 -16.45 -11.57
CA LYS A 19 10.55 -17.19 -11.40
C LYS A 19 11.74 -16.58 -12.15
N MET A 20 11.48 -15.73 -13.14
CA MET A 20 12.53 -15.05 -13.91
C MET A 20 12.99 -13.75 -13.25
N VAL A 21 12.19 -13.17 -12.38
CA VAL A 21 12.52 -11.91 -11.69
C VAL A 21 13.42 -12.21 -10.49
N VAL A 22 14.43 -11.36 -10.28
CA VAL A 22 15.26 -11.42 -9.07
C VAL A 22 14.43 -10.98 -7.88
N ASN A 23 14.00 -11.94 -7.05
CA ASN A 23 13.09 -11.70 -5.91
C ASN A 23 13.59 -10.59 -4.95
N GLU A 24 14.89 -10.38 -4.86
CA GLU A 24 15.50 -9.38 -3.97
C GLU A 24 15.30 -7.93 -4.47
N GLU A 25 15.07 -7.72 -5.76
CA GLU A 25 14.90 -6.38 -6.35
C GLU A 25 13.48 -5.83 -6.18
N HIS A 26 12.48 -6.71 -6.14
CA HIS A 26 11.06 -6.33 -6.13
C HIS A 26 10.22 -7.07 -5.06
N PRO A 27 10.60 -7.01 -3.77
CA PRO A 27 9.98 -7.82 -2.73
C PRO A 27 8.49 -7.49 -2.49
N PHE A 28 8.06 -6.23 -2.64
CA PHE A 28 6.65 -5.87 -2.53
C PHE A 28 5.83 -6.33 -3.74
N PHE A 29 6.36 -6.25 -4.97
CA PHE A 29 5.63 -6.78 -6.13
C PHE A 29 5.52 -8.31 -6.09
N MET A 30 6.54 -8.98 -5.56
CA MET A 30 6.44 -10.42 -5.27
C MET A 30 5.39 -10.71 -4.21
N TYR A 31 5.36 -9.92 -3.14
CA TYR A 31 4.32 -10.00 -2.11
C TYR A 31 2.92 -9.82 -2.70
N ALA A 32 2.74 -8.83 -3.58
CA ALA A 32 1.47 -8.56 -4.25
C ALA A 32 1.00 -9.73 -5.11
N LEU A 33 1.91 -10.34 -5.87
CA LEU A 33 1.60 -11.54 -6.66
C LEU A 33 1.24 -12.73 -5.77
N ASP A 34 1.97 -12.95 -4.67
CA ASP A 34 1.72 -14.06 -3.76
C ASP A 34 0.37 -13.97 -3.04
N HIS A 35 -0.11 -12.75 -2.82
CA HIS A 35 -1.41 -12.48 -2.19
C HIS A 35 -2.51 -12.13 -3.19
N ASN A 36 -2.26 -12.29 -4.50
CA ASN A 36 -3.20 -11.96 -5.58
C ASN A 36 -3.77 -10.54 -5.48
N LEU A 37 -2.95 -9.58 -5.06
CA LEU A 37 -3.38 -8.19 -4.96
C LEU A 37 -3.66 -7.64 -6.36
N ASP A 38 -4.79 -6.95 -6.50
CA ASP A 38 -5.11 -6.26 -7.74
C ASP A 38 -4.41 -4.89 -7.85
N GLU A 39 -4.46 -4.30 -9.04
CA GLU A 39 -3.81 -3.02 -9.32
C GLU A 39 -4.37 -1.89 -8.45
N LYS A 40 -5.67 -1.88 -8.16
CA LYS A 40 -6.30 -0.83 -7.33
C LYS A 40 -5.80 -0.93 -5.90
N GLN A 41 -5.67 -2.14 -5.36
CA GLN A 41 -5.14 -2.37 -4.02
C GLN A 41 -3.69 -1.91 -3.91
N VAL A 42 -2.86 -2.26 -4.90
CA VAL A 42 -1.46 -1.83 -4.96
C VAL A 42 -1.34 -0.31 -5.07
N LYS A 43 -2.15 0.34 -5.91
CA LYS A 43 -2.17 1.81 -6.02
C LYS A 43 -2.62 2.45 -4.72
N MET A 44 -3.66 1.92 -4.10
CA MET A 44 -4.24 2.51 -2.90
C MET A 44 -3.29 2.45 -1.70
N ILE A 45 -2.62 1.31 -1.47
CA ILE A 45 -1.65 1.23 -0.36
C ILE A 45 -0.46 2.16 -0.57
N CYS A 46 0.04 2.30 -1.81
CA CYS A 46 1.07 3.28 -2.14
C CYS A 46 0.60 4.72 -1.92
N LYS A 47 -0.66 5.03 -2.26
CA LYS A 47 -1.25 6.36 -2.02
C LYS A 47 -1.38 6.67 -0.54
N VAL A 48 -1.85 5.72 0.27
CA VAL A 48 -1.90 5.83 1.74
C VAL A 48 -0.52 6.15 2.29
N LEU A 49 0.51 5.38 1.91
CA LEU A 49 1.86 5.61 2.39
C LEU A 49 2.45 6.95 1.93
N ASN A 50 2.13 7.41 0.72
CA ASN A 50 2.55 8.73 0.26
C ASN A 50 1.95 9.84 1.15
N VAL A 51 0.65 9.76 1.45
CA VAL A 51 -0.01 10.73 2.35
C VAL A 51 0.59 10.66 3.75
N PHE A 52 0.84 9.46 4.28
CA PHE A 52 1.49 9.28 5.56
C PHE A 52 2.92 9.84 5.58
N SER A 53 3.65 9.76 4.47
CA SER A 53 4.97 10.38 4.35
C SER A 53 4.89 11.88 4.54
N HIS A 54 3.93 12.54 3.87
CA HIS A 54 3.71 13.98 4.03
C HIS A 54 3.37 14.35 5.47
N ARG A 55 2.54 13.54 6.14
CA ARG A 55 2.17 13.73 7.55
C ARG A 55 3.31 13.47 8.54
N LEU A 56 4.34 12.72 8.16
CA LEU A 56 5.50 12.41 9.01
C LEU A 56 6.62 13.44 8.89
N THR A 57 6.83 14.01 7.70
CA THR A 57 7.71 15.16 7.52
C THR A 57 6.99 16.39 8.03
N ASP A 58 7.40 16.93 9.19
CA ASP A 58 7.02 18.27 9.71
C ASP A 58 7.52 19.40 8.78
N ASP A 59 7.35 19.26 7.46
CA ASP A 59 7.75 20.28 6.52
C ASP A 59 6.69 21.39 6.52
N THR A 60 7.00 22.39 7.34
CA THR A 60 6.52 23.77 7.29
C THR A 60 6.76 24.45 5.92
N ASP A 61 7.26 23.73 4.93
CA ASP A 61 7.31 24.17 3.54
C ASP A 61 5.89 24.30 2.99
N GLN A 62 5.57 25.51 2.53
CA GLN A 62 4.25 25.93 2.04
C GLN A 62 3.66 25.07 0.89
N ASN A 63 4.41 24.08 0.41
CA ASN A 63 4.00 23.09 -0.61
C ASN A 63 3.26 21.86 -0.03
N SER A 64 3.33 21.58 1.28
CA SER A 64 2.55 20.50 1.90
C SER A 64 1.03 20.74 1.80
N ASN A 65 0.63 22.02 1.86
CA ASN A 65 -0.75 22.45 1.62
C ASN A 65 -1.23 22.27 0.17
N GLU A 66 -0.33 22.30 -0.83
CA GLU A 66 -0.70 22.08 -2.24
C GLU A 66 -1.01 20.60 -2.55
N TYR A 67 -0.34 19.66 -1.87
CA TYR A 67 -0.60 18.23 -2.05
C TYR A 67 -2.03 17.84 -1.65
N HIS A 68 -2.60 18.56 -0.67
CA HIS A 68 -3.97 18.38 -0.21
C HIS A 68 -5.01 19.13 -1.05
N GLN A 69 -4.61 20.11 -1.86
CA GLN A 69 -5.53 20.94 -2.65
C GLN A 69 -5.92 20.34 -4.01
N HIS A 70 -5.16 19.36 -4.52
CA HIS A 70 -5.43 18.75 -5.82
C HIS A 70 -5.51 17.21 -5.75
N VAL A 71 -6.56 16.70 -5.09
CA VAL A 71 -6.98 15.31 -5.31
C VAL A 71 -7.49 15.19 -6.75
N SER A 72 -6.75 14.47 -7.59
CA SER A 72 -7.15 14.22 -8.97
C SER A 72 -8.47 13.44 -9.03
N GLU A 73 -9.22 13.54 -10.14
CA GLU A 73 -10.43 12.72 -10.34
C GLU A 73 -10.12 11.21 -10.29
N GLU A 74 -8.92 10.81 -10.73
CA GLU A 74 -8.45 9.43 -10.64
C GLU A 74 -8.24 8.99 -9.18
N ASP A 75 -7.69 9.87 -8.33
CA ASP A 75 -7.55 9.59 -6.90
C ASP A 75 -8.92 9.49 -6.22
N LYS A 76 -9.88 10.36 -6.57
CA LYS A 76 -11.26 10.29 -6.03
C LYS A 76 -11.91 8.95 -6.34
N GLN A 77 -11.83 8.52 -7.60
CA GLN A 77 -12.35 7.21 -8.01
C GLN A 77 -11.66 6.06 -7.27
N LEU A 78 -10.34 6.17 -7.06
CA LEU A 78 -9.58 5.17 -6.31
C LEU A 78 -10.07 5.08 -4.85
N TYR A 79 -10.25 6.23 -4.18
CA TYR A 79 -10.76 6.29 -2.81
C TYR A 79 -12.18 5.74 -2.68
N GLU A 80 -13.06 6.07 -3.63
CA GLU A 80 -14.43 5.55 -3.68
C GLU A 80 -14.48 4.02 -3.79
N ASN A 81 -13.59 3.40 -4.58
CA ASN A 81 -13.53 1.94 -4.71
C ASN A 81 -13.32 1.21 -3.36
N PHE A 82 -12.71 1.88 -2.37
CA PHE A 82 -12.40 1.32 -1.06
C PHE A 82 -13.21 1.96 0.08
N SER A 83 -14.20 2.82 -0.24
CA SER A 83 -14.97 3.55 0.77
C SER A 83 -14.07 4.31 1.78
N ILE A 84 -13.01 4.91 1.26
CA ILE A 84 -12.09 5.76 2.01
C ILE A 84 -12.45 7.21 1.70
N LEU A 85 -12.70 8.01 2.73
CA LEU A 85 -12.94 9.43 2.55
C LEU A 85 -11.59 10.17 2.53
N PRO A 86 -11.36 11.16 1.65
CA PRO A 86 -10.13 11.95 1.65
C PRO A 86 -9.80 12.53 3.04
N GLU A 87 -10.82 12.93 3.79
CA GLU A 87 -10.72 13.48 5.14
C GLU A 87 -10.24 12.45 6.18
N ASP A 88 -10.44 11.15 5.92
CA ASP A 88 -9.92 10.08 6.78
C ASP A 88 -8.39 9.94 6.64
N LEU A 89 -7.82 10.43 5.52
CA LEU A 89 -6.42 10.22 5.16
C LEU A 89 -5.59 11.51 5.29
N ILE A 90 -6.17 12.64 4.88
CA ILE A 90 -5.57 13.99 4.88
C ILE A 90 -5.84 14.64 6.23
N LYS A 91 -4.84 14.61 7.11
CA LYS A 91 -4.92 15.15 8.47
C LYS A 91 -3.60 15.78 8.91
N ASP A 92 -3.66 16.79 9.76
CA ASP A 92 -2.50 17.46 10.36
C ASP A 92 -1.94 16.71 11.59
N GLU A 93 -2.12 15.38 11.64
CA GLU A 93 -1.63 14.52 12.71
C GLU A 93 -0.69 13.45 12.16
N LYS A 94 0.30 13.02 12.95
CA LYS A 94 1.17 11.91 12.55
C LYS A 94 0.33 10.65 12.30
N PRO A 95 0.67 9.83 11.29
CA PRO A 95 -0.01 8.56 11.08
C PRO A 95 0.22 7.64 12.29
N SER A 96 -0.65 6.64 12.45
CA SER A 96 -0.50 5.62 13.48
C SER A 96 -0.70 4.22 12.91
N ILE A 97 -0.16 3.20 13.58
CA ILE A 97 -0.37 1.80 13.21
C ILE A 97 -1.84 1.42 13.26
N LYS A 98 -2.61 1.97 14.21
CA LYS A 98 -4.06 1.74 14.32
C LYS A 98 -4.81 2.26 13.09
N GLU A 99 -4.46 3.46 12.63
CA GLU A 99 -5.02 4.05 11.42
C GLU A 99 -4.64 3.23 10.19
N PHE A 100 -3.39 2.78 10.11
CA PHE A 100 -2.91 1.90 9.05
C PHE A 100 -3.72 0.59 8.99
N GLU A 101 -3.93 -0.09 10.11
CA GLU A 101 -4.73 -1.32 10.17
C GLU A 101 -6.15 -1.09 9.66
N LEU A 102 -6.82 -0.01 10.10
CA LEU A 102 -8.17 0.31 9.64
C LEU A 102 -8.25 0.54 8.13
N LEU A 103 -7.28 1.24 7.55
CA LEU A 103 -7.20 1.45 6.11
C LEU A 103 -6.87 0.16 5.36
N LYS A 104 -5.94 -0.64 5.90
CA LYS A 104 -5.54 -1.93 5.34
C LYS A 104 -6.74 -2.89 5.24
N GLU A 105 -7.58 -2.99 6.28
CA GLU A 105 -8.78 -3.81 6.26
C GLU A 105 -9.85 -3.31 5.26
N LYS A 106 -9.84 -2.02 4.89
CA LYS A 106 -10.67 -1.50 3.79
C LYS A 106 -10.10 -1.86 2.41
N ILE A 107 -8.78 -1.89 2.27
CA ILE A 107 -8.09 -2.12 0.99
C ILE A 107 -8.05 -3.61 0.63
N PHE A 108 -7.77 -4.46 1.60
CA PHE A 108 -7.55 -5.89 1.38
C PHE A 108 -8.70 -6.72 1.95
N SER A 109 -9.26 -7.61 1.13
CA SER A 109 -10.31 -8.54 1.54
C SER A 109 -9.80 -9.77 2.30
N ASP A 110 -8.52 -10.11 2.11
CA ASP A 110 -7.85 -11.22 2.75
C ASP A 110 -7.07 -10.75 3.98
N SER A 111 -6.78 -11.68 4.91
CA SER A 111 -5.99 -11.40 6.12
C SER A 111 -4.53 -11.09 5.77
N ILE A 112 -4.27 -9.86 5.35
CA ILE A 112 -2.93 -9.35 5.07
C ILE A 112 -2.24 -9.03 6.39
N ASN A 113 -1.08 -9.67 6.61
CA ASN A 113 -0.25 -9.41 7.77
C ASN A 113 0.54 -8.11 7.57
N SER A 114 0.27 -7.13 8.43
CA SER A 114 0.83 -5.78 8.35
C SER A 114 2.35 -5.75 8.49
N LYS A 115 2.92 -6.57 9.38
CA LYS A 115 4.38 -6.65 9.54
C LYS A 115 5.05 -7.07 8.24
N TYR A 116 4.56 -8.12 7.59
CA TYR A 116 5.13 -8.60 6.33
C TYR A 116 4.90 -7.64 5.16
N LEU A 117 3.71 -7.02 5.08
CA LEU A 117 3.41 -5.99 4.10
C LEU A 117 4.38 -4.81 4.22
N LEU A 118 4.49 -4.20 5.41
CA LEU A 118 5.37 -3.06 5.67
C LEU A 118 6.85 -3.40 5.44
N LEU A 119 7.31 -4.60 5.82
CA LEU A 119 8.67 -5.05 5.54
C LEU A 119 8.93 -5.18 4.03
N SER A 120 7.98 -5.72 3.26
CA SER A 120 8.13 -5.86 1.81
C SER A 120 8.21 -4.49 1.12
N LEU A 121 7.36 -3.54 1.53
CA LEU A 121 7.35 -2.16 1.05
C LEU A 121 8.65 -1.43 1.37
N LYS A 122 9.11 -1.52 2.63
CA LYS A 122 10.38 -0.95 3.09
C LYS A 122 11.56 -1.49 2.28
N ARG A 123 11.64 -2.81 2.07
CA ARG A 123 12.72 -3.45 1.31
C ARG A 123 12.75 -3.05 -0.16
N GLN A 124 11.60 -2.71 -0.74
CA GLN A 124 11.52 -2.17 -2.10
C GLN A 124 11.66 -0.63 -2.15
N HIS A 125 12.05 0.01 -1.05
CA HIS A 125 12.18 1.47 -0.92
C HIS A 125 10.89 2.26 -1.21
N ILE A 126 9.72 1.65 -1.01
CA ILE A 126 8.43 2.35 -1.07
C ILE A 126 8.18 2.98 0.30
N GLN A 127 8.27 4.30 0.37
CA GLN A 127 8.09 5.10 1.59
C GLN A 127 8.77 4.48 2.83
N PRO A 128 10.10 4.25 2.78
CA PRO A 128 10.80 3.45 3.78
C PRO A 128 10.75 4.05 5.18
N LYS A 129 10.75 5.39 5.30
CA LYS A 129 10.63 6.11 6.59
C LYS A 129 9.27 5.88 7.24
N VAL A 130 8.20 5.91 6.45
CA VAL A 130 6.84 5.63 6.92
C VAL A 130 6.74 4.18 7.38
N CYS A 131 7.24 3.26 6.57
CA CYS A 131 7.21 1.84 6.90
C CYS A 131 8.00 1.55 8.18
N GLU A 132 9.17 2.17 8.36
CA GLU A 132 9.97 2.06 9.58
C GLU A 132 9.25 2.61 10.80
N PHE A 133 8.69 3.82 10.71
CA PHE A 133 7.90 4.43 11.78
C PHE A 133 6.73 3.53 12.22
N LEU A 134 5.96 2.99 11.27
CA LEU A 134 4.83 2.11 11.58
C LEU A 134 5.27 0.74 12.12
N LEU A 135 6.41 0.22 11.66
CA LEU A 135 6.96 -1.03 12.18
C LEU A 135 7.42 -0.88 13.64
N GLU A 136 8.06 0.23 13.99
CA GLU A 136 8.46 0.53 15.37
C GLU A 136 7.24 0.64 16.29
N GLU A 137 6.18 1.33 15.86
CA GLU A 137 4.94 1.44 16.63
C GLU A 137 4.24 0.08 16.78
N LEU A 138 4.25 -0.75 15.73
CA LEU A 138 3.71 -2.11 15.78
C LEU A 138 4.44 -2.98 16.80
N GLU A 139 5.78 -2.89 16.85
CA GLU A 139 6.59 -3.64 17.82
C GLU A 139 6.34 -3.17 19.25
N ALA A 140 6.26 -1.85 19.48
CA ALA A 140 5.93 -1.28 20.79
C ALA A 140 4.52 -1.62 21.29
N SER A 141 3.61 -2.03 20.40
CA SER A 141 2.23 -2.42 20.75
C SER A 141 2.08 -3.89 21.17
N LEU A 142 3.13 -4.69 20.99
CA LEU A 142 3.17 -6.12 21.33
C LEU A 142 3.79 -6.40 22.71
N ASP A 143 4.43 -5.39 23.31
CA ASP A 143 5.01 -5.40 24.66
C ASP A 143 4.02 -4.88 25.72
#